data_AF-A0A537AHR6-F1
#
_entry.id   AF-A0A537AHR6-F1
#
_cell.length_a   1.000
_cell.length_b   1.000
_cell.length_c   1.000
_cell.angle_alpha   90.00
_cell.angle_beta   90.00
_cell.angle_gamma   90.00
#
_symmetry.space_group_name_H-M   'P 1'
#
loop_
_entity.id
_entity.type
_entity.pdbx_description
1 polymer ?
#
loop_
_entity_poly.entity_id
_entity_poly.type
_entity_poly.pdbx_seq_one_letter_code
_entity_poly.pdbx_strand_id
1 'polypeptide(L)' 'MPVVTVRNLPEETHRALRVRAAQHGRSTEAEIREILEEAVRPETRVKIGSELAAFGRRLKG' A
#
# COMPACT_ATOMS: atom_id res chain seq x y z
N MET A 1 4.93 -13.09 -8.24
CA MET A 1 4.60 -12.36 -6.99
C MET A 1 5.89 -11.78 -6.43
N PRO A 2 5.96 -10.47 -6.12
CA PRO A 2 7.09 -9.93 -5.39
C PRO A 2 7.11 -10.49 -3.97
N VAL A 3 8.29 -10.81 -3.44
CA VAL A 3 8.49 -11.32 -2.08
C VAL A 3 9.45 -10.39 -1.36
N VAL A 4 9.10 -9.99 -0.14
CA VAL A 4 9.93 -9.16 0.73
C VAL A 4 10.19 -9.93 2.02
N THR A 5 11.46 -10.08 2.39
CA THR A 5 11.86 -10.68 3.67
C THR A 5 12.43 -9.60 4.57
N VAL A 6 11.79 -9.37 5.72
CA VAL A 6 12.30 -8.48 6.76
C VAL A 6 13.09 -9.33 7.76
N ARG A 7 14.39 -9.08 7.91
CA ARG A 7 15.28 -9.79 8.84
C ARG A 7 15.43 -8.99 10.13
N ASN A 8 15.64 -9.70 11.25
CA ASN A 8 15.87 -9.11 12.57
C ASN A 8 14.75 -8.16 13.02
N LEU A 9 13.49 -8.48 12.69
CA LEU A 9 12.35 -7.71 13.17
C LEU A 9 12.25 -7.88 14.70
N PRO A 10 12.21 -6.80 15.49
CA PRO A 10 12.03 -6.91 16.94
C PRO A 10 10.75 -7.70 17.28
N GLU A 11 10.83 -8.59 18.26
CA GLU A 11 9.70 -9.43 18.68
C GLU A 11 8.50 -8.61 19.14
N GLU A 12 8.74 -7.46 19.76
CA GLU A 12 7.69 -6.50 20.14
C GLU A 12 6.91 -5.99 18.92
N THR A 13 7.61 -5.69 17.82
CA THR A 13 7.01 -5.23 16.57
C THR A 13 6.21 -6.34 15.91
N HIS A 14 6.74 -7.56 15.88
CA HIS A 14 6.03 -8.71 15.35
C HIS A 14 4.75 -9.00 16.15
N ARG A 15 4.80 -8.91 17.48
CA ARG A 15 3.63 -9.06 18.35
C ARG A 15 2.60 -7.95 18.11
N ALA A 16 3.03 -6.70 18.00
CA ALA A 16 2.15 -5.57 17.71
C ALA A 16 1.44 -5.74 16.36
N LEU A 17 2.16 -6.16 15.32
CA LEU A 17 1.60 -6.47 14.00
C LEU A 17 0.55 -7.59 14.08
N ARG A 18 0.82 -8.65 14.83
CA ARG A 18 -0.14 -9.75 15.02
C ARG A 18 -1.41 -9.30 15.73
N VAL A 19 -1.29 -8.47 16.77
CA VAL A 19 -2.46 -7.92 17.49
C VAL A 19 -3.28 -7.00 16.57
N ARG A 20 -2.61 -6.11 15.82
CA ARG A 20 -3.26 -5.21 14.86
C ARG A 20 -3.99 -5.99 13.76
N ALA A 21 -3.36 -7.02 13.21
CA ALA A 21 -3.98 -7.89 12.22
C ALA A 21 -5.24 -8.59 12.76
N ALA A 22 -5.19 -9.09 14.00
CA ALA A 22 -6.34 -9.70 14.67
C ALA A 22 -7.49 -8.69 14.88
N GLN A 23 -7.17 -7.43 15.23
CA GLN A 23 -8.17 -6.36 15.36
C GLN A 23 -8.86 -6.03 14.04
N HIS A 24 -8.13 -6.10 12.92
CA HIS A 24 -8.69 -5.88 11.58
C HIS A 24 -9.33 -7.12 10.96
N GLY A 25 -9.27 -8.29 11.62
CA GLY A 25 -9.80 -9.55 11.09
C GLY A 25 -9.01 -10.09 9.89
N ARG A 26 -7.71 -9.77 9.80
CA ARG A 26 -6.83 -10.14 8.68
C ARG A 26 -5.65 -10.99 9.17
N SER A 27 -4.96 -11.65 8.25
CA SER A 27 -3.67 -12.29 8.58
C SER A 27 -2.58 -11.25 8.80
N THR A 28 -1.53 -11.59 9.57
CA THR A 28 -0.39 -10.69 9.78
C THR A 28 0.25 -10.26 8.47
N GLU A 29 0.35 -11.17 7.48
CA GLU A 29 0.90 -10.83 6.16
C GLU A 29 0.00 -9.84 5.40
N ALA A 30 -1.31 -10.02 5.47
CA ALA A 30 -2.26 -9.09 4.85
C ALA A 30 -2.20 -7.70 5.50
N GLU A 31 -2.03 -7.63 6.82
CA GLU A 31 -1.85 -6.38 7.53
C GLU A 31 -0.52 -5.69 7.15
N ILE A 32 0.58 -6.44 7.07
CA ILE A 32 1.88 -5.90 6.63
C ILE A 32 1.78 -5.35 5.20
N ARG A 33 1.07 -6.07 4.31
CA ARG A 33 0.85 -5.61 2.94
C ARG A 33 0.08 -4.30 2.91
N GLU A 34 -1.00 -4.20 3.69
CA GLU A 34 -1.80 -2.96 3.76
C GLU A 34 -0.96 -1.78 4.26
N ILE A 35 -0.18 -1.98 5.33
CA ILE A 35 0.70 -0.94 5.88
C ILE A 35 1.71 -0.46 4.82
N LEU A 36 2.31 -1.39 4.07
CA LEU A 36 3.23 -1.03 3.00
C LEU A 36 2.52 -0.27 1.87
N GLU A 37 1.33 -0.71 1.46
CA GLU A 37 0.53 -0.04 0.43
C GLU A 37 0.13 1.38 0.86
N GLU A 38 -0.32 1.56 2.09
CA GLU A 38 -0.64 2.87 2.66
C GLU A 38 0.59 3.77 2.74
N ALA A 39 1.72 3.25 3.23
CA ALA A 39 2.96 4.02 3.40
C ALA A 39 3.57 4.47 2.07
N VAL A 40 3.40 3.70 0.99
CA VAL A 40 3.93 4.04 -0.34
C VAL A 40 2.89 4.73 -1.24
N ARG A 41 1.64 4.87 -0.79
CA ARG A 41 0.60 5.58 -1.54
C ARG A 41 0.90 7.08 -1.49
N PRO A 42 1.20 7.74 -2.62
CA PRO A 42 1.42 9.18 -2.62
C PRO A 42 0.09 9.89 -2.31
N GLU A 43 0.06 10.78 -1.32
CA GLU A 43 -1.12 11.61 -0.99
C GLU A 43 -1.58 12.46 -2.19
N THR A 44 -0.63 12.83 -3.05
CA THR A 44 -0.82 13.67 -4.25
C THR A 44 -0.27 12.97 -5.48
N ARG A 45 -0.77 11.76 -5.78
CA ARG A 45 -0.53 11.19 -7.12
C ARG A 45 -1.33 12.00 -8.16
N VAL A 46 -0.78 13.11 -8.61
CA VAL A 46 -1.26 13.80 -9.81
C VAL A 46 -1.10 12.79 -10.94
N LYS A 47 -2.22 12.23 -11.41
CA LYS A 47 -2.23 11.28 -12.51
C LYS A 47 -2.03 12.05 -13.82
N ILE A 48 -0.89 12.72 -13.98
CA ILE A 48 -0.60 13.58 -15.14
C ILE A 48 -0.89 12.83 -16.44
N GLY A 49 -0.49 11.55 -16.54
CA GLY A 49 -0.81 10.73 -17.71
C GLY A 49 -2.31 10.48 -17.91
N SER A 50 -3.09 10.27 -16.84
CA SER A 50 -4.55 10.10 -16.93
C SER A 50 -5.27 11.41 -17.24
N GLU A 51 -4.80 12.53 -16.67
CA GLU A 51 -5.32 13.88 -16.93
C GLU A 51 -5.00 14.33 -18.36
N LEU A 52 -3.77 14.12 -18.84
CA LEU A 52 -3.39 14.37 -20.23
C LEU A 52 -4.18 13.51 -21.21
N ALA A 53 -4.40 12.22 -20.89
CA ALA A 53 -5.24 11.35 -21.71
C ALA A 53 -6.72 11.80 -21.70
N ALA A 54 -7.24 12.28 -20.57
CA ALA A 54 -8.59 12.84 -20.46
C ALA A 54 -8.73 14.14 -21.26
N PHE A 55 -7.73 15.03 -21.18
CA PHE A 55 -7.65 16.26 -21.95
C PHE A 55 -7.59 15.99 -23.46
N GLY A 56 -6.73 15.07 -23.90
CA GLY A 56 -6.64 14.66 -25.31
C GLY A 56 -7.93 14.03 -25.86
N ARG A 57 -8.71 13.32 -25.02
CA ARG A 57 -10.06 12.84 -25.41
C ARG A 57 -11.07 13.98 -25.55
N ARG A 58 -10.98 14.99 -24.68
CA ARG A 58 -11.89 16.15 -24.66
C ARG A 58 -11.60 17.13 -25.82
N LEU A 59 -10.36 17.17 -26.31
CA LEU A 59 -9.94 17.96 -27.47
C LEU A 59 -10.04 17.24 -28.82
N LYS A 60 -10.40 15.95 -28.87
CA LYS A 60 -10.75 15.29 -30.14
C LYS A 60 -12.13 15.74 -30.61
N GLY A 61 -12.15 16.93 -31.19
CA GLY A 61 -12.94 17.34 -32.36
C GLY A 61 -11.96 17.67 -33.47
#